data_AF-A0A1V5PC57-F1
#
_entry.id   AF-A0A1V5PC57-F1
#
_cell.length_a   1.000
_cell.length_b   1.000
_cell.length_c   1.000
_cell.angle_alpha   90.00
_cell.angle_beta   90.00
_cell.angle_gamma   90.00
#
_symmetry.space_group_name_H-M   'P 1'
#
loop_
_entity.id
_entity.type
_entity.pdbx_description
1 polymer ?
#
loop_
_entity_poly.entity_id
_entity_poly.type
_entity_poly.pdbx_seq_one_letter_code
_entity_poly.pdbx_strand_id
1 'polypeptide(L)'
;MKDINTNNQDGKKSTENSDKANPKPDDRRDNVEKLQYSIDRTIHNIEAAEEMIQKTPDKTLKQDLFEKNERRRSSLEKMRDEIRDEAHAREQHYKE
;
A
#
# COMPACT_ATOMS: atom_id res chain seq x y z
N MET A 1 6.13 10.20 -54.83
CA MET A 1 6.61 8.87 -54.41
C MET A 1 7.98 9.05 -53.78
N LYS A 2 8.29 8.26 -52.75
CA LYS A 2 9.22 8.56 -51.65
C LYS A 2 10.69 8.60 -52.09
N ASP A 3 11.36 9.70 -51.76
CA ASP A 3 12.83 9.77 -51.74
C ASP A 3 13.39 9.17 -50.45
N ILE A 4 14.60 8.65 -50.58
CA ILE A 4 15.25 7.66 -49.72
C ILE A 4 16.13 8.36 -48.66
N ASN A 5 16.07 7.79 -47.45
CA ASN A 5 16.99 7.83 -46.30
C ASN A 5 18.33 8.62 -46.43
N THR A 6 18.63 9.45 -45.43
CA THR A 6 20.03 9.71 -45.03
C THR A 6 20.14 10.00 -43.53
N ASN A 7 21.21 9.43 -42.96
CA ASN A 7 21.53 9.27 -41.54
C ASN A 7 21.70 10.55 -40.71
N ASN A 8 21.49 10.36 -39.39
CA ASN A 8 22.12 10.96 -38.21
C ASN A 8 22.76 12.35 -38.32
N GLN A 9 22.42 13.24 -37.38
CA GLN A 9 23.41 13.84 -36.47
C GLN A 9 22.78 14.22 -35.12
N ASP A 10 23.53 13.90 -34.06
CA ASP A 10 23.37 14.35 -32.69
C ASP A 10 23.26 15.87 -32.57
N GLY A 11 22.40 16.36 -31.67
CA GLY A 11 22.32 17.78 -31.37
C GLY A 11 21.30 18.11 -30.29
N LYS A 12 21.72 18.00 -29.02
CA LYS A 12 21.01 18.50 -27.83
C LYS A 12 20.41 19.90 -28.05
N LYS A 13 19.15 20.11 -27.66
CA LYS A 13 18.79 21.07 -26.60
C LYS A 13 17.31 21.03 -26.22
N SER A 14 17.09 20.87 -24.90
CA SER A 14 16.11 21.58 -24.05
C SER A 14 14.67 21.65 -24.56
N THR A 15 13.72 21.03 -23.89
CA THR A 15 12.92 21.58 -22.77
C THR A 15 11.79 20.52 -22.59
N GLU A 16 11.22 20.17 -21.44
CA GLU A 16 10.69 20.94 -20.33
C GLU A 16 10.59 20.01 -19.10
N ASN A 17 11.11 20.51 -17.98
CA ASN A 17 10.69 20.27 -16.59
C ASN A 17 9.91 18.97 -16.29
N SER A 18 10.66 17.91 -15.97
CA SER A 18 10.11 16.91 -15.05
C SER A 18 9.99 17.59 -13.69
N ASP A 19 8.79 17.98 -13.31
CA ASP A 19 8.42 18.26 -11.93
C ASP A 19 8.77 17.01 -11.12
N LYS A 20 10.01 16.97 -10.63
CA LYS A 20 10.40 16.15 -9.51
C LYS A 20 9.56 16.68 -8.37
N ALA A 21 8.38 16.09 -8.20
CA ALA A 21 7.69 16.08 -6.93
C ALA A 21 8.71 15.56 -5.92
N ASN A 22 9.42 16.49 -5.28
CA ASN A 22 10.03 16.25 -3.99
C ASN A 22 8.93 15.54 -3.20
N PRO A 23 9.12 14.29 -2.73
CA PRO A 23 8.20 13.76 -1.76
C PRO A 23 8.16 14.81 -0.66
N LYS A 24 6.99 15.41 -0.44
CA LYS A 24 6.77 16.20 0.77
C LYS A 24 7.29 15.33 1.91
N PRO A 25 8.02 15.88 2.90
CA PRO A 25 8.44 15.09 4.04
C PRO A 25 7.20 14.37 4.52
N ASP A 26 7.18 13.05 4.31
CA ASP A 26 5.98 12.25 4.45
C ASP A 26 5.56 12.49 5.89
N ASP A 27 4.42 13.17 6.13
CA ASP A 27 4.01 13.44 7.48
C ASP A 27 3.67 12.08 8.04
N ARG A 28 4.61 11.50 8.79
CA ARG A 28 4.49 10.14 9.31
C ARG A 28 3.21 9.95 10.12
N ARG A 29 2.56 11.04 10.55
CA ARG A 29 1.21 11.04 11.13
C ARG A 29 0.14 10.56 10.14
N ASP A 30 0.15 11.06 8.91
CA ASP A 30 -0.80 10.68 7.85
C ASP A 30 -0.68 9.19 7.52
N ASN A 31 0.53 8.62 7.59
CA ASN A 31 0.75 7.20 7.35
C ASN A 31 0.22 6.33 8.47
N VAL A 32 0.45 6.69 9.74
CA VAL A 32 -0.12 5.98 10.90
C VAL A 32 -1.65 6.03 10.89
N GLU A 33 -2.26 7.18 10.58
CA GLU A 33 -3.73 7.29 10.51
C GLU A 33 -4.32 6.41 9.40
N LYS A 34 -3.71 6.38 8.21
CA LYS A 34 -4.15 5.50 7.11
C LYS A 34 -3.99 4.02 7.47
N LEU A 35 -2.90 3.66 8.15
CA LEU A 35 -2.67 2.29 8.60
C LEU A 35 -3.69 1.89 9.67
N GLN A 36 -3.97 2.74 10.65
CA GLN A 36 -4.98 2.49 11.67
C GLN A 36 -6.36 2.32 11.05
N TYR A 37 -6.77 3.19 10.14
CA TYR A 37 -8.03 3.04 9.41
C TYR A 37 -8.11 1.73 8.63
N SER A 38 -7.00 1.33 7.99
CA SER A 38 -6.93 0.07 7.24
C SER A 38 -6.99 -1.16 8.16
N ILE A 39 -6.38 -1.09 9.34
CA ILE A 39 -6.46 -2.10 10.40
C ILE A 39 -7.92 -2.25 10.86
N ASP A 40 -8.58 -1.15 11.21
CA ASP A 40 -9.96 -1.16 11.74
C ASP A 40 -10.92 -1.78 10.72
N ARG A 41 -10.84 -1.37 9.45
CA ARG A 41 -11.63 -1.99 8.38
C ARG A 41 -11.32 -3.48 8.19
N THR A 42 -10.05 -3.87 8.31
CA THR A 42 -9.64 -5.26 8.12
C THR A 42 -10.18 -6.14 9.26
N ILE A 43 -10.16 -5.65 10.49
CA ILE A 43 -10.77 -6.32 11.65
C ILE A 43 -12.27 -6.48 11.43
N HIS A 44 -12.98 -5.41 11.07
CA HIS A 44 -14.41 -5.48 10.80
C HIS A 44 -14.76 -6.48 9.68
N ASN A 45 -13.94 -6.54 8.62
CA ASN A 45 -14.11 -7.51 7.54
C ASN A 45 -13.87 -8.96 7.98
N ILE A 46 -12.96 -9.19 8.94
CA ILE A 46 -12.74 -10.52 9.52
C ILE A 46 -13.98 -10.94 10.32
N GLU A 47 -14.46 -10.07 11.22
CA GLU A 47 -15.62 -10.32 12.07
C GLU A 47 -16.89 -10.59 11.23
N ALA A 48 -17.15 -9.76 10.21
CA ALA A 48 -18.28 -9.95 9.31
C ALA A 48 -18.19 -11.26 8.51
N ALA A 49 -16.98 -11.66 8.10
CA ALA A 49 -16.76 -12.94 7.45
C ALA A 49 -16.95 -14.13 8.40
N GLU A 50 -16.51 -14.03 9.66
CA GLU A 50 -16.73 -15.05 10.69
C GLU A 50 -18.21 -15.23 11.02
N GLU A 51 -18.97 -14.14 11.11
CA GLU A 51 -20.42 -14.17 11.25
C GLU A 51 -21.09 -14.86 10.05
N MET A 52 -20.65 -14.56 8.83
CA MET A 52 -21.16 -15.20 7.62
C MET A 52 -20.86 -16.70 7.58
N ILE A 53 -19.66 -17.13 8.00
CA ILE A 53 -19.26 -18.53 8.11
C ILE A 53 -20.18 -19.30 9.06
N GLN A 54 -20.59 -18.68 10.17
CA GLN A 54 -21.49 -19.28 11.15
C GLN A 54 -22.89 -19.50 10.56
N LYS A 55 -23.38 -18.54 9.75
CA LYS A 55 -24.76 -18.53 9.23
C LYS A 55 -24.94 -19.32 7.93
N THR A 56 -23.92 -19.39 7.08
CA THR A 56 -24.06 -20.04 5.77
C THR A 56 -23.98 -21.57 5.89
N PRO A 57 -24.79 -22.34 5.13
CA PRO A 57 -24.61 -23.78 5.00
C PRO A 57 -23.62 -24.16 3.88
N ASP A 58 -23.26 -23.23 2.99
CA ASP A 58 -22.37 -23.47 1.85
C ASP A 58 -20.92 -23.69 2.29
N LYS A 59 -20.42 -24.91 2.09
CA LYS A 59 -19.06 -25.29 2.46
C LYS A 59 -17.98 -24.60 1.64
N THR A 60 -18.22 -24.37 0.36
CA THR A 60 -17.26 -23.69 -0.53
C THR A 60 -17.12 -22.23 -0.11
N LEU A 61 -18.25 -21.56 0.14
CA LEU A 61 -18.24 -20.19 0.65
C LEU A 61 -17.52 -20.09 2.01
N LYS A 62 -17.71 -21.05 2.91
CA LYS A 62 -16.97 -21.08 4.19
C LYS A 62 -15.46 -21.12 3.97
N GLN A 63 -15.00 -22.05 3.12
CA GLN A 63 -13.58 -22.22 2.85
C GLN A 63 -12.97 -20.92 2.27
N ASP A 64 -13.65 -20.29 1.31
CA ASP A 64 -13.22 -19.03 0.72
C ASP A 64 -13.11 -17.90 1.76
N LEU A 65 -14.07 -17.83 2.70
CA LEU A 65 -14.07 -16.83 3.76
C LEU A 65 -12.94 -17.08 4.77
N PHE A 66 -12.66 -18.34 5.12
CA PHE A 66 -11.53 -18.70 5.96
C PHE A 66 -10.20 -18.31 5.32
N GLU A 67 -9.96 -18.67 4.06
CA GLU A 67 -8.71 -18.33 3.36
C GLU A 67 -8.53 -16.82 3.18
N LYS A 68 -9.63 -16.08 2.97
CA LYS A 68 -9.59 -14.61 2.97
C LYS A 68 -9.23 -14.07 4.35
N ASN A 69 -9.78 -14.63 5.42
CA ASN A 69 -9.46 -14.20 6.78
C ASN A 69 -8.01 -14.51 7.17
N GLU A 70 -7.46 -15.65 6.78
CA GLU A 70 -6.04 -15.98 7.01
C GLU A 70 -5.12 -14.95 6.35
N ARG A 71 -5.40 -14.57 5.09
CA ARG A 71 -4.64 -13.51 4.41
C ARG A 71 -4.80 -12.15 5.10
N ARG A 72 -5.99 -11.82 5.60
CA ARG A 72 -6.22 -10.57 6.36
C ARG A 72 -5.44 -10.56 7.68
N ARG A 73 -5.35 -11.70 8.38
CA ARG A 73 -4.53 -11.84 9.61
C ARG A 73 -3.05 -11.57 9.33
N SER A 74 -2.50 -12.14 8.25
CA SER A 74 -1.13 -11.82 7.82
C SER A 74 -0.96 -10.35 7.43
N SER A 75 -1.94 -9.74 6.78
CA SER A 75 -1.90 -8.31 6.46
C SER A 75 -1.93 -7.42 7.71
N LEU A 76 -2.69 -7.81 8.74
CA LEU A 76 -2.74 -7.10 10.02
C LEU A 76 -1.40 -7.12 10.74
N GLU A 77 -0.69 -8.25 10.70
CA GLU A 77 0.64 -8.36 11.30
C GLU A 77 1.61 -7.37 10.65
N LYS A 78 1.65 -7.32 9.32
CA LYS A 78 2.49 -6.38 8.57
C LYS A 78 2.17 -4.92 8.88
N MET A 79 0.88 -4.55 8.89
CA MET A 79 0.47 -3.18 9.23
C MET A 79 0.85 -2.80 10.67
N ARG A 80 0.81 -3.75 11.62
CA ARG A 80 1.24 -3.52 13.01
C ARG A 80 2.75 -3.33 13.11
N ASP A 81 3.52 -4.10 12.35
CA ASP A 81 4.98 -3.94 12.31
C ASP A 81 5.36 -2.59 11.68
N GLU A 82 4.68 -2.16 10.60
CA GLU A 82 4.88 -0.84 10.00
C GLU A 82 4.61 0.31 10.99
N ILE A 83 3.52 0.23 11.78
CA ILE A 83 3.25 1.23 12.82
C ILE A 83 4.35 1.25 13.89
N ARG A 84 4.88 0.08 14.26
CA ARG A 84 5.98 -0.02 15.24
C ARG A 84 7.26 0.62 14.71
N ASP A 85 7.61 0.33 13.46
CA ASP A 85 8.80 0.89 12.82
C ASP A 85 8.70 2.41 12.69
N GLU A 86 7.51 2.94 12.37
CA GLU A 86 7.26 4.38 12.35
C GLU A 86 7.39 5.03 13.74
N ALA A 87 6.92 4.36 14.79
CA ALA A 87 7.07 4.83 16.15
C ALA A 87 8.55 4.88 16.58
N HIS A 88 9.34 3.85 16.24
CA HIS A 88 10.77 3.81 16.53
C HIS A 88 11.56 4.88 15.75
N ALA A 89 11.22 5.09 14.47
CA ALA A 89 11.85 6.11 13.66
C ALA A 89 11.59 7.52 14.19
N ARG A 90 10.41 7.78 14.78
CA ARG A 90 10.14 9.03 15.52
C ARG A 90 11.09 9.20 16.70
N GLU A 91 11.28 8.18 17.54
CA GLU A 91 12.11 8.29 18.74
C GLU A 91 13.59 8.58 18.41
N GLN A 92 14.12 7.95 17.36
CA GLN A 92 15.51 8.17 16.93
C GLN A 92 15.74 9.58 16.39
N HIS A 93 14.74 10.17 15.73
CA HIS A 93 14.84 11.52 15.15
C HIS A 93 14.85 12.67 16.17
N TYR A 94 14.53 12.40 17.44
CA TYR A 94 14.58 13.38 18.53
C TYR A 94 15.87 13.32 19.37
N LYS A 95 16.83 12.44 19.03
CA LYS A 95 18.08 12.24 19.78
C LYS A 95 19.32 12.91 19.14
N GLU A 96 19.16 13.70 18.08
CA GLU A 96 20.19 14.57 17.49
C GLU A 96 19.86 16.04 17.69
#